data_AF-A0AAV5ZQE6-F1
#
_entry.id   AF-A0AAV5ZQE6-F1
#
_cell.length_a   1.000
_cell.length_b   1.000
_cell.length_c   1.000
_cell.angle_alpha   90.00
_cell.angle_beta   90.00
_cell.angle_gamma   90.00
#
_symmetry.space_group_name_H-M   'P 1'
#
loop_
_entity.id
_entity.type
_entity.pdbx_description
1 polymer ?
#
loop_
_entity_poly.entity_id
_entity_poly.type
_entity_poly.pdbx_seq_one_letter_code
_entity_poly.pdbx_strand_id
1 'polypeptide(L)'
;MRPAVGALLVVGLATLTAGPAPAQDKATERLGTVRFATSCAPAVHTPFNRAVALLHSFHLDAAVGAFTEVAAADPACGMAQWGVAMAWLGNPLAGPPSARGLKEGWAAVEKAKAAGAKTPREREYIAAIETFYKDADKVDHRTRALAYEKAMEQISARYPADREAAVFYALALNITLDPNDKTYANQLKAAAILEKVFAEQPNHPGVAHYLIHSYDFPPIAAKGLPAAKRYASIAPSAPHALHMPSHIFTRVGSWQESIETNRASAKAAADTLAASGSQTGLRSYEGLHAYDYMMYGYLQLGRDREARALVEEVTATRKLNVDHFAGAFALAAIPARYALERGQWAEASTLSPTPADLAWNRFPQAESIVWFARGLGAARSGNAARARQDL
;
A
#
# COMPACT_ATOMS: atom_id res chain seq x y z
N MET A 1 86.45 13.43 16.12
CA MET A 1 86.16 11.99 16.10
C MET A 1 85.34 11.64 17.33
N ARG A 2 84.04 11.41 17.15
CA ARG A 2 83.07 11.01 18.20
C ARG A 2 82.36 9.76 17.68
N PRO A 3 82.17 8.71 18.51
CA PRO A 3 81.62 7.44 18.04
C PRO A 3 80.09 7.49 17.96
N ALA A 4 79.56 6.79 16.95
CA ALA A 4 78.14 6.63 16.68
C ALA A 4 77.53 5.63 17.68
N VAL A 5 76.40 6.00 18.28
CA VAL A 5 75.52 5.10 19.04
C VAL A 5 74.35 4.75 18.11
N GLY A 6 74.26 3.48 17.72
CA GLY A 6 73.13 2.96 16.94
C GLY A 6 71.91 2.75 17.83
N ALA A 7 70.79 3.35 17.47
CA ALA A 7 69.49 3.08 18.07
C ALA A 7 68.78 1.98 17.29
N LEU A 8 68.50 0.85 17.95
CA LEU A 8 67.62 -0.19 17.44
C LEU A 8 66.17 0.34 17.42
N LEU A 9 65.57 0.43 16.24
CA LEU A 9 64.13 0.67 16.08
C LEU A 9 63.41 -0.68 16.13
N VAL A 10 62.66 -0.95 17.20
CA VAL A 10 61.74 -2.10 17.28
C VAL A 10 60.43 -1.69 16.61
N VAL A 11 60.15 -2.26 15.44
CA VAL A 11 58.85 -2.12 14.76
C VAL A 11 57.88 -3.12 15.38
N GLY A 12 57.00 -2.64 16.25
CA GLY A 12 55.88 -3.44 16.76
C GLY A 12 54.79 -3.58 15.69
N LEU A 13 54.59 -4.79 15.17
CA LEU A 13 53.41 -5.13 14.37
C LEU A 13 52.18 -5.11 15.30
N ALA A 14 51.37 -4.04 15.21
CA ALA A 14 50.04 -4.03 15.81
C ALA A 14 49.06 -4.77 14.90
N THR A 15 48.68 -5.98 15.30
CA THR A 15 47.60 -6.74 14.68
C THR A 15 46.27 -6.07 15.03
N LEU A 16 45.71 -5.31 14.07
CA LEU A 16 44.33 -4.83 14.12
C LEU A 16 43.39 -6.03 14.01
N THR A 17 42.91 -6.52 15.15
CA THR A 17 41.78 -7.45 15.21
C THR A 17 40.52 -6.64 14.89
N ALA A 18 40.00 -6.82 13.68
CA ALA A 18 38.68 -6.32 13.32
C ALA A 18 37.64 -7.02 14.20
N GLY A 19 37.16 -6.31 15.23
CA GLY A 19 36.02 -6.75 16.01
C GLY A 19 34.79 -6.88 15.11
N PRO A 20 33.87 -7.82 15.40
CA PRO A 20 32.62 -7.93 14.64
C PRO A 20 31.90 -6.58 14.68
N ALA A 21 31.55 -6.06 13.50
CA ALA A 21 30.70 -4.89 13.39
C ALA A 21 29.42 -5.14 14.20
N PRO A 22 28.93 -4.15 14.97
CA PRO A 22 27.67 -4.31 15.68
C PRO A 22 26.60 -4.68 14.66
N ALA A 23 25.90 -5.79 14.92
CA ALA A 23 24.71 -6.16 14.18
C ALA A 23 23.80 -4.93 14.14
N GLN A 24 23.40 -4.49 12.95
CA GLN A 24 22.34 -3.50 12.82
C GLN A 24 21.16 -3.99 13.63
N ASP A 25 20.83 -3.31 14.72
CA ASP A 25 19.61 -3.55 15.47
C ASP A 25 18.46 -3.54 14.45
N LYS A 26 17.82 -4.69 14.25
CA LYS A 26 16.54 -4.74 13.55
C LYS A 26 15.61 -3.87 14.37
N ALA A 27 15.37 -2.64 13.92
CA ALA A 27 14.45 -1.73 14.56
C ALA A 27 13.16 -2.50 14.86
N THR A 28 12.71 -2.44 16.11
CA THR A 28 11.49 -3.11 16.54
C THR A 28 10.35 -2.69 15.62
N GLU A 29 9.61 -3.67 15.08
CA GLU A 29 8.52 -3.41 14.15
C GLU A 29 7.44 -2.51 14.79
N ARG A 30 7.00 -1.48 14.06
CA ARG A 30 6.02 -0.48 14.50
C ARG A 30 4.87 -0.38 13.51
N LEU A 31 3.71 -0.90 13.91
CA LEU A 31 2.49 -0.98 13.09
C LEU A 31 1.30 -0.23 13.69
N GLY A 32 1.49 0.47 14.81
CA GLY A 32 0.43 1.06 15.61
C GLY A 32 -0.13 0.09 16.65
N THR A 33 -1.29 0.41 17.21
CA THR A 33 -1.94 -0.40 18.25
C THR A 33 -3.33 -0.81 17.81
N VAL A 34 -3.59 -2.12 17.84
CA VAL A 34 -4.89 -2.74 17.54
C VAL A 34 -5.36 -3.53 18.75
N ARG A 35 -6.67 -3.54 18.99
CA ARG A 35 -7.31 -4.31 20.08
C ARG A 35 -8.54 -5.04 19.57
N PHE A 36 -8.29 -6.15 18.89
CA PHE A 36 -9.31 -7.09 18.46
C PHE A 36 -9.46 -8.20 19.50
N ALA A 37 -10.59 -8.22 20.21
CA ALA A 37 -10.91 -9.29 21.16
C ALA A 37 -11.28 -10.57 20.41
N THR A 38 -10.69 -11.70 20.77
CA THR A 38 -11.04 -13.03 20.24
C THR A 38 -11.14 -14.07 21.34
N SER A 39 -11.87 -15.15 21.06
CA SER A 39 -12.04 -16.34 21.89
C SER A 39 -10.97 -17.41 21.65
N CYS A 40 -9.97 -17.09 20.82
CA CYS A 40 -8.79 -17.90 20.57
C CYS A 40 -7.93 -18.00 21.83
N ALA A 41 -6.98 -18.93 21.85
CA ALA A 41 -6.08 -19.16 22.96
C ALA A 41 -5.35 -17.86 23.37
N PRO A 42 -5.20 -17.57 24.67
CA PRO A 42 -4.53 -16.35 25.14
C PRO A 42 -3.12 -16.15 24.54
N ALA A 43 -2.39 -17.24 24.31
CA ALA A 43 -1.05 -17.22 23.74
C ALA A 43 -0.98 -16.59 22.32
N VAL A 44 -2.10 -16.59 21.57
CA VAL A 44 -2.13 -16.03 20.22
C VAL A 44 -2.73 -14.62 20.15
N HIS A 45 -3.17 -14.02 21.26
CA HIS A 45 -3.80 -12.69 21.25
C HIS A 45 -2.87 -11.59 20.72
N THR A 46 -1.61 -11.57 21.15
CA THR A 46 -0.63 -10.58 20.68
C THR A 46 -0.28 -10.79 19.20
N PRO A 47 0.11 -12.00 18.74
CA PRO A 47 0.29 -12.29 17.32
C PRO A 47 -0.93 -11.97 16.45
N PHE A 48 -2.15 -12.24 16.92
CA PHE A 48 -3.38 -11.92 16.21
C PHE A 48 -3.55 -10.41 16.03
N ASN A 49 -3.38 -9.62 17.09
CA ASN A 49 -3.48 -8.16 16.99
C ASN A 49 -2.40 -7.56 16.09
N ARG A 50 -1.19 -8.12 16.08
CA ARG A 50 -0.15 -7.77 15.10
C ARG A 50 -0.60 -8.05 13.67
N ALA A 51 -1.19 -9.22 13.41
CA ALA A 51 -1.71 -9.59 12.09
C ALA A 51 -2.84 -8.65 11.62
N VAL A 52 -3.73 -8.22 12.53
CA VAL A 52 -4.76 -7.22 12.23
C VAL A 52 -4.14 -5.84 11.95
N ALA A 53 -3.07 -5.43 12.64
CA ALA A 53 -2.37 -4.18 12.36
C ALA A 53 -1.71 -4.17 10.96
N LEU A 54 -1.14 -5.30 10.55
CA LEU A 54 -0.62 -5.51 9.19
C LEU A 54 -1.75 -5.42 8.15
N LEU A 55 -2.87 -6.11 8.41
CA LEU A 55 -4.07 -6.07 7.56
C LEU A 55 -4.60 -4.65 7.39
N HIS A 56 -4.72 -3.89 8.48
CA HIS A 56 -5.18 -2.51 8.42
C HIS A 56 -4.25 -1.58 7.66
N SER A 57 -2.96 -1.91 7.57
CA SER A 57 -1.98 -1.13 6.81
C SER A 57 -1.77 -1.65 5.39
N PHE A 58 -2.60 -2.59 4.93
CA PHE A 58 -2.48 -3.27 3.65
C PHE A 58 -1.07 -3.84 3.39
N HIS A 59 -0.36 -4.25 4.44
CA HIS A 59 0.86 -5.06 4.30
C HIS A 59 0.45 -6.54 4.16
N LEU A 60 -0.23 -6.83 3.05
CA LEU A 60 -1.13 -7.99 2.92
C LEU A 60 -0.40 -9.33 2.91
N ASP A 61 0.74 -9.45 2.22
CA ASP A 61 1.52 -10.70 2.23
C ASP A 61 2.02 -11.05 3.64
N ALA A 62 2.48 -10.04 4.39
CA ALA A 62 2.86 -10.21 5.79
C ALA A 62 1.65 -10.53 6.68
N ALA A 63 0.47 -9.94 6.40
CA ALA A 63 -0.76 -10.24 7.11
C ALA A 63 -1.21 -11.70 6.87
N VAL A 64 -1.17 -12.19 5.63
CA VAL A 64 -1.45 -13.60 5.29
C VAL A 64 -0.52 -14.52 6.08
N GLY A 65 0.79 -14.24 6.08
CA GLY A 65 1.77 -15.00 6.85
C GLY A 65 1.47 -15.01 8.34
N ALA A 66 1.26 -13.83 8.93
CA ALA A 66 1.00 -13.68 10.36
C ALA A 66 -0.30 -14.38 10.81
N PHE A 67 -1.40 -14.26 10.06
CA PHE A 67 -2.63 -14.99 10.38
C PHE A 67 -2.48 -16.50 10.18
N THR A 68 -1.70 -16.95 9.20
CA THR A 68 -1.40 -18.37 8.99
C THR A 68 -0.61 -18.95 10.17
N GLU A 69 0.37 -18.21 10.69
CA GLU A 69 1.12 -18.59 11.90
C GLU A 69 0.19 -18.68 13.13
N VAL A 70 -0.71 -17.72 13.29
CA VAL A 70 -1.73 -17.77 14.37
C VAL A 70 -2.63 -19.00 14.23
N ALA A 71 -3.07 -19.31 13.02
CA ALA A 71 -3.90 -20.48 12.76
C ALA A 71 -3.16 -21.80 13.00
N ALA A 72 -1.84 -21.85 12.78
CA ALA A 72 -1.02 -23.01 13.10
C ALA A 72 -0.84 -23.18 14.62
N ALA A 73 -0.71 -22.09 15.36
CA ALA A 73 -0.55 -22.08 16.81
C ALA A 73 -1.85 -22.37 17.57
N ASP A 74 -3.00 -21.98 17.03
CA ASP A 74 -4.33 -22.31 17.56
C ASP A 74 -5.27 -22.76 16.42
N PRO A 75 -5.26 -24.04 16.05
CA PRO A 75 -6.10 -24.57 14.97
C PRO A 75 -7.61 -24.45 15.20
N ALA A 76 -8.05 -24.23 16.44
CA ALA A 76 -9.45 -24.01 16.80
C ALA A 76 -9.87 -22.53 16.69
N CYS A 77 -8.94 -21.63 16.37
CA CYS A 77 -9.21 -20.20 16.18
C CYS A 77 -9.77 -19.93 14.77
N GLY A 78 -11.09 -20.05 14.58
CA GLY A 78 -11.71 -19.67 13.30
C GLY A 78 -11.46 -18.22 12.89
N MET A 79 -11.23 -17.32 13.86
CA MET A 79 -10.86 -15.93 13.57
C MET A 79 -9.49 -15.77 12.91
N ALA A 80 -8.55 -16.70 13.14
CA ALA A 80 -7.26 -16.68 12.44
C ALA A 80 -7.46 -16.91 10.94
N GLN A 81 -8.30 -17.89 10.59
CA GLN A 81 -8.67 -18.18 9.20
C GLN A 81 -9.51 -17.06 8.57
N TRP A 82 -10.38 -16.42 9.36
CA TRP A 82 -11.05 -15.17 8.94
C TRP A 82 -10.02 -14.09 8.55
N GLY A 83 -8.97 -13.91 9.36
CA GLY A 83 -7.90 -12.96 9.06
C GLY A 83 -7.14 -13.30 7.78
N VAL A 84 -6.87 -14.59 7.53
CA VAL A 84 -6.30 -15.06 6.25
C VAL A 84 -7.24 -14.70 5.09
N ALA A 85 -8.55 -14.94 5.22
CA ALA A 85 -9.53 -14.59 4.20
C ALA A 85 -9.60 -13.08 3.94
N MET A 86 -9.54 -12.26 4.98
CA MET A 86 -9.50 -10.80 4.86
C MET A 86 -8.24 -10.32 4.13
N ALA A 87 -7.08 -10.88 4.43
CA ALA A 87 -5.83 -10.49 3.78
C ALA A 87 -5.78 -10.89 2.29
N TRP A 88 -6.45 -11.98 1.89
CA TRP A 88 -6.58 -12.39 0.49
C TRP A 88 -7.53 -11.53 -0.35
N LEU A 89 -8.27 -10.59 0.25
CA LEU A 89 -9.04 -9.60 -0.51
C LEU A 89 -8.14 -8.75 -1.41
N GLY A 90 -6.84 -8.65 -1.08
CA GLY A 90 -5.98 -7.65 -1.72
C GLY A 90 -6.25 -6.26 -1.14
N ASN A 91 -5.79 -5.22 -1.82
CA ASN A 91 -6.26 -3.86 -1.54
C ASN A 91 -7.68 -3.72 -2.11
N PRO A 92 -8.74 -3.71 -1.28
CA PRO A 92 -10.11 -3.75 -1.78
C PRO A 92 -10.56 -2.40 -2.39
N LEU A 93 -9.75 -1.34 -2.24
CA LEU A 93 -9.98 -0.03 -2.84
C LEU A 93 -9.31 0.10 -4.22
N ALA A 94 -8.43 -0.85 -4.59
CA ALA A 94 -7.79 -0.90 -5.91
C ALA A 94 -8.62 -1.69 -6.95
N GLY A 95 -9.67 -2.39 -6.51
CA GLY A 95 -10.57 -3.17 -7.35
C GLY A 95 -10.80 -4.60 -6.83
N PRO A 96 -11.38 -5.48 -7.66
CA PRO A 96 -11.66 -6.87 -7.28
C PRO A 96 -10.37 -7.65 -6.96
N PRO A 97 -10.43 -8.63 -6.04
CA PRO A 97 -9.31 -9.54 -5.82
C PRO A 97 -8.95 -10.31 -7.10
N SER A 98 -7.67 -10.71 -7.21
CA SER A 98 -7.24 -11.60 -8.29
C SER A 98 -7.95 -12.96 -8.22
N ALA A 99 -7.93 -13.73 -9.31
CA ALA A 99 -8.47 -15.09 -9.33
C ALA A 99 -7.84 -15.99 -8.24
N ARG A 100 -6.53 -15.82 -7.98
CA ARG A 100 -5.86 -16.48 -6.86
C ARG A 100 -6.39 -15.99 -5.52
N GLY A 101 -6.54 -14.68 -5.33
CA GLY A 101 -7.11 -14.10 -4.11
C GLY A 101 -8.51 -14.62 -3.80
N LEU A 102 -9.39 -14.70 -4.81
CA LEU A 102 -10.72 -15.30 -4.66
C LEU A 102 -10.65 -16.77 -4.24
N LYS A 103 -9.78 -17.56 -4.87
CA LYS A 103 -9.59 -18.98 -4.55
C LYS A 103 -9.07 -19.20 -3.13
N GLU A 104 -7.95 -18.55 -2.78
CA GLU A 104 -7.30 -18.73 -1.48
C GLU A 104 -8.14 -18.14 -0.34
N GLY A 105 -8.78 -17.00 -0.58
CA GLY A 105 -9.70 -16.39 0.37
C GLY A 105 -10.93 -17.26 0.64
N TRP A 106 -11.54 -17.85 -0.40
CA TRP A 106 -12.63 -18.81 -0.21
C TRP A 106 -12.20 -20.06 0.58
N ALA A 107 -11.01 -20.61 0.28
CA ALA A 107 -10.47 -21.73 1.03
C ALA A 107 -10.24 -21.38 2.51
N ALA A 108 -9.83 -20.15 2.83
CA ALA A 108 -9.72 -19.67 4.20
C ALA A 108 -11.08 -19.49 4.89
N VAL A 109 -12.11 -19.01 4.17
CA VAL A 109 -13.49 -18.96 4.70
C VAL A 109 -13.99 -20.35 5.08
N GLU A 110 -13.82 -21.35 4.21
CA GLU A 110 -14.22 -22.73 4.49
C GLU A 110 -13.51 -23.30 5.72
N LYS A 111 -12.20 -23.01 5.87
CA LYS A 111 -11.45 -23.38 7.09
C LYS A 111 -11.94 -22.65 8.33
N ALA A 112 -12.29 -21.36 8.22
CA ALA A 112 -12.85 -20.58 9.33
C ALA A 112 -14.18 -21.17 9.82
N LYS A 113 -15.05 -21.57 8.88
CA LYS A 113 -16.32 -22.24 9.19
C LYS A 113 -16.12 -23.60 9.84
N ALA A 114 -15.16 -24.39 9.34
CA ALA A 114 -14.85 -25.71 9.89
C ALA A 114 -14.24 -25.64 11.31
N ALA A 115 -13.32 -24.70 11.56
CA ALA A 115 -12.77 -24.44 12.90
C ALA A 115 -13.85 -23.89 13.85
N GLY A 116 -14.79 -23.11 13.30
CA GLY A 116 -15.87 -22.48 14.05
C GLY A 116 -15.40 -21.28 14.88
N ALA A 117 -16.35 -20.66 15.56
CA ALA A 117 -16.09 -19.55 16.46
C ALA A 117 -16.97 -19.66 17.71
N LYS A 118 -16.37 -19.41 18.88
CA LYS A 118 -17.03 -19.65 20.18
C LYS A 118 -18.11 -18.61 20.46
N THR A 119 -17.90 -17.36 20.02
CA THR A 119 -18.85 -16.26 20.29
C THR A 119 -19.77 -15.98 19.10
N PRO A 120 -21.00 -15.47 19.34
CA PRO A 120 -21.88 -15.00 18.27
C PRO A 120 -21.21 -13.94 17.38
N ARG A 121 -20.51 -12.97 17.99
CA ARG A 121 -19.80 -11.89 17.29
C ARG A 121 -18.83 -12.44 16.25
N GLU A 122 -17.98 -13.37 16.64
CA GLU A 122 -16.97 -13.96 15.73
C GLU A 122 -17.61 -14.80 14.63
N ARG A 123 -18.70 -15.53 14.92
CA ARG A 123 -19.48 -16.23 13.88
C ARG A 123 -20.05 -15.26 12.86
N GLU A 124 -20.50 -14.08 13.29
CA GLU A 124 -20.99 -13.04 12.39
C GLU A 124 -19.88 -12.45 11.52
N TYR A 125 -18.65 -12.24 12.04
CA TYR A 125 -17.51 -11.84 11.21
C TYR A 125 -17.17 -12.86 10.12
N ILE A 126 -17.17 -14.15 10.46
CA ILE A 126 -16.94 -15.23 9.49
C ILE A 126 -18.06 -15.26 8.44
N ALA A 127 -19.32 -15.16 8.88
CA ALA A 127 -20.46 -15.11 7.97
C ALA A 127 -20.43 -13.85 7.07
N ALA A 128 -19.98 -12.71 7.58
CA ALA A 128 -19.84 -11.49 6.79
C ALA A 128 -18.83 -11.70 5.66
N ILE A 129 -17.60 -12.13 5.95
CA ILE A 129 -16.60 -12.33 4.89
C ILE A 129 -16.99 -13.45 3.90
N GLU A 130 -17.77 -14.44 4.35
CA GLU A 130 -18.36 -15.45 3.46
C GLU A 130 -19.23 -14.81 2.38
N THR A 131 -20.05 -13.80 2.70
CA THR A 131 -20.87 -13.10 1.70
C THR A 131 -20.06 -12.45 0.58
N PHE A 132 -18.81 -12.06 0.88
CA PHE A 132 -17.92 -11.50 -0.12
C PHE A 132 -17.40 -12.58 -1.08
N TYR A 133 -17.01 -13.75 -0.57
CA TYR A 133 -16.36 -14.79 -1.40
C TYR A 133 -17.32 -15.77 -2.07
N LYS A 134 -18.48 -16.00 -1.46
CA LYS A 134 -19.46 -16.97 -1.94
C LYS A 134 -19.93 -16.63 -3.36
N ASP A 135 -20.04 -17.67 -4.20
CA ASP A 135 -20.54 -17.58 -5.58
C ASP A 135 -19.81 -16.53 -6.45
N ALA A 136 -18.51 -16.30 -6.21
CA ALA A 136 -17.72 -15.31 -6.95
C ALA A 136 -17.60 -15.60 -8.47
N ASP A 137 -17.90 -16.82 -8.89
CA ASP A 137 -18.01 -17.26 -10.29
C ASP A 137 -19.37 -16.91 -10.93
N LYS A 138 -20.40 -16.61 -10.13
CA LYS A 138 -21.78 -16.38 -10.57
C LYS A 138 -22.28 -14.96 -10.27
N VAL A 139 -21.76 -14.33 -9.23
CA VAL A 139 -22.19 -13.02 -8.73
C VAL A 139 -21.06 -12.01 -8.90
N ASP A 140 -21.38 -10.87 -9.50
CA ASP A 140 -20.39 -9.82 -9.74
C ASP A 140 -19.79 -9.27 -8.43
N HIS A 141 -18.60 -8.68 -8.55
CA HIS A 141 -17.85 -8.18 -7.40
C HIS A 141 -18.61 -7.11 -6.61
N ARG A 142 -19.30 -6.18 -7.28
CA ARG A 142 -19.94 -5.05 -6.58
C ARG A 142 -21.12 -5.53 -5.75
N THR A 143 -21.93 -6.45 -6.28
CA THR A 143 -23.02 -7.08 -5.53
C THR A 143 -22.51 -7.79 -4.26
N ARG A 144 -21.42 -8.55 -4.36
CA ARG A 144 -20.80 -9.22 -3.20
C ARG A 144 -20.20 -8.23 -2.19
N ALA A 145 -19.56 -7.16 -2.67
CA ALA A 145 -19.02 -6.10 -1.81
C ALA A 145 -20.13 -5.38 -1.02
N LEU A 146 -21.27 -5.09 -1.66
CA LEU A 146 -22.45 -4.51 -1.00
C LEU A 146 -23.08 -5.46 0.02
N ALA A 147 -23.11 -6.77 -0.25
CA ALA A 147 -23.56 -7.76 0.72
C ALA A 147 -22.66 -7.80 1.96
N TYR A 148 -21.34 -7.75 1.76
CA TYR A 148 -20.36 -7.65 2.85
C TYR A 148 -20.52 -6.34 3.65
N GLU A 149 -20.67 -5.20 2.98
CA GLU A 149 -20.94 -3.92 3.65
C GLU A 149 -22.20 -4.00 4.52
N LYS A 150 -23.28 -4.58 3.99
CA LYS A 150 -24.53 -4.73 4.74
C LYS A 150 -24.35 -5.63 5.97
N ALA A 151 -23.60 -6.72 5.85
CA ALA A 151 -23.27 -7.58 6.98
C ALA A 151 -22.44 -6.83 8.03
N MET A 152 -21.44 -6.04 7.61
CA MET A 152 -20.63 -5.24 8.53
C MET A 152 -21.43 -4.12 9.21
N GLU A 153 -22.39 -3.51 8.53
CA GLU A 153 -23.33 -2.55 9.13
C GLU A 153 -24.10 -3.21 10.29
N GLN A 154 -24.61 -4.43 10.07
CA GLN A 154 -25.35 -5.18 11.10
C GLN A 154 -24.48 -5.52 12.30
N ILE A 155 -23.24 -5.97 12.09
CA ILE A 155 -22.29 -6.28 13.16
C ILE A 155 -21.98 -5.01 13.97
N SER A 156 -21.65 -3.90 13.29
CA SER A 156 -21.35 -2.63 13.94
C SER A 156 -22.52 -2.10 14.77
N ALA A 157 -23.76 -2.24 14.28
CA ALA A 157 -24.97 -1.86 15.02
C ALA A 157 -25.25 -2.78 16.22
N ARG A 158 -25.01 -4.09 16.08
CA ARG A 158 -25.26 -5.08 17.14
C ARG A 158 -24.21 -5.04 18.26
N TYR A 159 -22.98 -4.69 17.93
CA TYR A 159 -21.86 -4.62 18.86
C TYR A 159 -21.28 -3.19 18.93
N PRO A 160 -22.01 -2.21 19.47
CA PRO A 160 -21.58 -0.81 19.44
C PRO A 160 -20.30 -0.51 20.26
N ALA A 161 -19.92 -1.40 21.18
CA ALA A 161 -18.66 -1.31 21.93
C ALA A 161 -17.45 -1.86 21.15
N ASP A 162 -17.69 -2.57 20.05
CA ASP A 162 -16.64 -3.14 19.21
C ASP A 162 -16.13 -2.11 18.20
N ARG A 163 -14.95 -1.54 18.50
CA ARG A 163 -14.32 -0.55 17.62
C ARG A 163 -13.83 -1.16 16.31
N GLU A 164 -13.41 -2.41 16.30
CA GLU A 164 -12.97 -3.08 15.08
C GLU A 164 -14.15 -3.27 14.13
N ALA A 165 -15.35 -3.61 14.63
CA ALA A 165 -16.56 -3.69 13.81
C ALA A 165 -16.88 -2.35 13.13
N ALA A 166 -16.77 -1.25 13.88
CA ALA A 166 -16.96 0.09 13.35
C ALA A 166 -15.91 0.44 12.27
N VAL A 167 -14.64 0.10 12.51
CA VAL A 167 -13.53 0.36 11.58
C VAL A 167 -13.69 -0.46 10.28
N PHE A 168 -13.99 -1.76 10.36
CA PHE A 168 -14.24 -2.59 9.18
C PHE A 168 -15.52 -2.19 8.43
N TYR A 169 -16.56 -1.74 9.14
CA TYR A 169 -17.75 -1.20 8.48
C TYR A 169 -17.44 0.10 7.71
N ALA A 170 -16.68 1.02 8.30
CA ALA A 170 -16.23 2.22 7.60
C ALA A 170 -15.35 1.91 6.39
N LEU A 171 -14.49 0.88 6.48
CA LEU A 171 -13.76 0.38 5.30
C LEU A 171 -14.71 -0.14 4.23
N ALA A 172 -15.73 -0.92 4.60
CA ALA A 172 -16.69 -1.45 3.63
C ALA A 172 -17.46 -0.33 2.91
N LEU A 173 -17.86 0.74 3.61
CA LEU A 173 -18.45 1.94 3.00
C LEU A 173 -17.52 2.60 1.96
N ASN A 174 -16.21 2.64 2.23
CA ASN A 174 -15.23 3.17 1.29
C ASN A 174 -15.04 2.25 0.08
N ILE A 175 -15.11 0.92 0.26
CA ILE A 175 -15.01 -0.06 -0.84
C ILE A 175 -16.19 0.06 -1.80
N THR A 176 -17.39 0.29 -1.27
CA THR A 176 -18.64 0.26 -2.03
C THR A 176 -19.12 1.62 -2.50
N LEU A 177 -18.36 2.69 -2.27
CA LEU A 177 -18.72 4.04 -2.70
C LEU A 177 -19.11 4.08 -4.19
N ASP A 178 -20.00 4.99 -4.55
CA ASP A 178 -20.29 5.31 -5.94
C ASP A 178 -19.34 6.43 -6.40
N PRO A 179 -18.46 6.21 -7.38
CA PRO A 179 -17.56 7.25 -7.88
C PRO A 179 -18.30 8.45 -8.52
N ASN A 180 -19.57 8.27 -8.89
CA ASN A 180 -20.41 9.32 -9.45
C ASN A 180 -21.15 10.13 -8.38
N ASP A 181 -21.24 9.65 -7.14
CA ASP A 181 -21.85 10.40 -6.05
C ASP A 181 -20.95 11.58 -5.64
N LYS A 182 -21.42 12.80 -5.92
CA LYS A 182 -20.73 14.05 -5.54
C LYS A 182 -21.22 14.62 -4.20
N THR A 183 -22.16 13.96 -3.54
CA THR A 183 -22.51 14.27 -2.14
C THR A 183 -21.56 13.63 -1.15
N TYR A 184 -20.76 12.64 -1.60
CA TYR A 184 -19.78 11.91 -0.81
C TYR A 184 -20.41 11.20 0.39
N ALA A 185 -21.63 10.67 0.23
CA ALA A 185 -22.44 10.21 1.35
C ALA A 185 -21.77 9.05 2.11
N ASN A 186 -21.27 8.04 1.39
CA ASN A 186 -20.58 6.90 2.01
C ASN A 186 -19.27 7.33 2.68
N GLN A 187 -18.50 8.17 2.02
CA GLN A 187 -17.24 8.70 2.51
C GLN A 187 -17.42 9.50 3.80
N LEU A 188 -18.40 10.41 3.83
CA LEU A 188 -18.70 11.22 5.01
C LEU A 188 -19.29 10.37 6.14
N LYS A 189 -20.08 9.34 5.82
CA LYS A 189 -20.57 8.36 6.81
C LYS A 189 -19.41 7.55 7.41
N ALA A 190 -18.50 7.05 6.59
CA ALA A 190 -17.30 6.33 7.03
C ALA A 190 -16.42 7.22 7.90
N ALA A 191 -16.14 8.45 7.46
CA ALA A 191 -15.35 9.41 8.22
C ALA A 191 -15.98 9.73 9.58
N ALA A 192 -17.29 9.98 9.64
CA ALA A 192 -17.98 10.27 10.91
C ALA A 192 -17.92 9.11 11.92
N ILE A 193 -17.88 7.85 11.45
CA ILE A 193 -17.64 6.68 12.30
C ILE A 193 -16.18 6.70 12.79
N LEU A 194 -15.24 6.83 11.86
CA LEU A 194 -13.81 6.73 12.14
C LEU A 194 -13.28 7.87 13.01
N GLU A 195 -13.79 9.10 12.87
CA GLU A 195 -13.39 10.25 13.69
C GLU A 195 -13.67 10.02 15.18
N LYS A 196 -14.80 9.37 15.51
CA LYS A 196 -15.12 8.97 16.89
C LYS A 196 -14.11 7.95 17.42
N VAL A 197 -13.80 6.94 16.62
CA VAL A 197 -12.78 5.93 17.00
C VAL A 197 -11.40 6.57 17.10
N PHE A 198 -11.07 7.55 16.25
CA PHE A 198 -9.75 8.18 16.24
C PHE A 198 -9.47 9.00 17.50
N ALA A 199 -10.51 9.63 18.06
CA ALA A 199 -10.42 10.33 19.33
C ALA A 199 -10.08 9.38 20.49
N GLU A 200 -10.61 8.15 20.47
CA GLU A 200 -10.39 7.13 21.51
C GLU A 200 -9.10 6.32 21.29
N GLN A 201 -8.77 6.03 20.03
CA GLN A 201 -7.68 5.16 19.61
C GLN A 201 -6.76 5.86 18.61
N PRO A 202 -6.04 6.92 19.05
CA PRO A 202 -5.30 7.79 18.15
C PRO A 202 -4.07 7.15 17.48
N ASN A 203 -3.68 5.95 17.91
CA ASN A 203 -2.59 5.15 17.34
C ASN A 203 -3.09 3.91 16.57
N HIS A 204 -4.39 3.84 16.26
CA HIS A 204 -4.95 2.73 15.49
C HIS A 204 -4.65 2.90 14.00
N PRO A 205 -3.92 1.97 13.35
CA PRO A 205 -3.47 2.15 11.97
C PRO A 205 -4.65 2.22 10.99
N GLY A 206 -5.66 1.35 11.14
CA GLY A 206 -6.81 1.32 10.24
C GLY A 206 -7.66 2.59 10.31
N VAL A 207 -7.66 3.30 11.46
CA VAL A 207 -8.51 4.48 11.61
C VAL A 207 -7.93 5.65 10.84
N ALA A 208 -6.64 5.95 11.05
CA ALA A 208 -5.96 7.00 10.32
C ALA A 208 -5.93 6.70 8.81
N HIS A 209 -5.69 5.44 8.44
CA HIS A 209 -5.72 4.99 7.07
C HIS A 209 -7.07 5.23 6.39
N TYR A 210 -8.16 4.75 6.97
CA TYR A 210 -9.46 4.81 6.31
C TYR A 210 -10.05 6.22 6.33
N LEU A 211 -9.64 7.09 7.28
CA LEU A 211 -9.94 8.52 7.22
C LEU A 211 -9.30 9.19 6.00
N ILE A 212 -8.04 8.85 5.68
CA ILE A 212 -7.38 9.36 4.48
C ILE A 212 -8.16 8.95 3.24
N HIS A 213 -8.53 7.69 3.10
CA HIS A 213 -9.33 7.23 1.95
C HIS A 213 -10.71 7.88 1.88
N SER A 214 -11.38 8.05 3.02
CA SER A 214 -12.68 8.73 3.07
C SER A 214 -12.58 10.17 2.56
N TYR A 215 -11.46 10.85 2.83
CA TYR A 215 -11.26 12.24 2.45
C TYR A 215 -10.45 12.46 1.17
N ASP A 216 -10.05 11.42 0.43
CA ASP A 216 -9.22 11.54 -0.78
C ASP A 216 -10.00 12.02 -2.03
N PHE A 217 -10.69 13.15 -1.88
CA PHE A 217 -11.46 13.83 -2.91
C PHE A 217 -11.25 15.34 -2.77
N PRO A 218 -10.95 16.09 -3.86
CA PRO A 218 -10.53 17.48 -3.75
C PRO A 218 -11.46 18.37 -2.92
N PRO A 219 -12.80 18.29 -3.03
CA PRO A 219 -13.70 19.14 -2.25
C PRO A 219 -13.69 18.89 -0.73
N ILE A 220 -13.24 17.73 -0.27
CA ILE A 220 -13.26 17.35 1.16
C ILE A 220 -11.87 16.98 1.73
N ALA A 221 -10.81 17.06 0.92
CA ALA A 221 -9.46 16.62 1.27
C ALA A 221 -8.87 17.29 2.52
N ALA A 222 -9.15 18.57 2.73
CA ALA A 222 -8.64 19.30 3.89
C ALA A 222 -9.04 18.65 5.23
N LYS A 223 -10.19 17.96 5.29
CA LYS A 223 -10.66 17.24 6.48
C LYS A 223 -9.78 16.02 6.83
N GLY A 224 -9.07 15.45 5.86
CA GLY A 224 -8.16 14.32 6.06
C GLY A 224 -6.79 14.68 6.64
N LEU A 225 -6.44 15.98 6.72
CA LEU A 225 -5.12 16.42 7.17
C LEU A 225 -4.70 15.91 8.56
N PRO A 226 -5.57 15.87 9.59
CA PRO A 226 -5.20 15.35 10.90
C PRO A 226 -4.77 13.88 10.86
N ALA A 227 -5.44 13.06 10.05
CA ALA A 227 -5.09 11.65 9.88
C ALA A 227 -3.79 11.49 9.06
N ALA A 228 -3.68 12.21 7.94
CA ALA A 228 -2.50 12.19 7.07
C ALA A 228 -1.22 12.56 7.82
N LYS A 229 -1.24 13.62 8.65
CA LYS A 229 -0.09 14.05 9.46
C LYS A 229 0.36 13.03 10.51
N ARG A 230 -0.47 12.03 10.82
CA ARG A 230 -0.18 11.05 11.87
C ARG A 230 0.18 9.68 11.32
N TYR A 231 -0.45 9.24 10.25
CA TYR A 231 -0.45 7.82 9.88
C TYR A 231 0.94 7.23 9.65
N ALA A 232 1.83 7.94 8.94
CA ALA A 232 3.22 7.48 8.74
C ALA A 232 3.99 7.24 10.05
N SER A 233 3.69 7.99 11.11
CA SER A 233 4.32 7.81 12.43
C SER A 233 3.70 6.67 13.26
N ILE A 234 2.45 6.31 12.95
CA ILE A 234 1.71 5.23 13.60
C ILE A 234 2.28 3.87 13.14
N ALA A 235 2.41 3.69 11.82
CA ALA A 235 2.82 2.41 11.23
C ALA A 235 4.03 2.54 10.27
N PRO A 236 5.18 3.07 10.72
CA PRO A 236 6.34 3.32 9.84
C PRO A 236 6.98 2.04 9.29
N SER A 237 6.64 0.86 9.81
CA SER A 237 7.12 -0.42 9.28
C SER A 237 6.32 -0.93 8.07
N ALA A 238 5.22 -0.28 7.69
CA ALA A 238 4.43 -0.64 6.51
C ALA A 238 4.65 0.38 5.38
N PRO A 239 5.17 -0.02 4.20
CA PRO A 239 5.39 0.89 3.07
C PRO A 239 4.11 1.63 2.66
N HIS A 240 2.99 0.92 2.55
CA HIS A 240 1.69 1.52 2.23
C HIS A 240 1.27 2.60 3.26
N ALA A 241 1.49 2.38 4.55
CA ALA A 241 1.18 3.38 5.58
C ALA A 241 2.03 4.66 5.47
N LEU A 242 3.27 4.54 5.01
CA LEU A 242 4.13 5.69 4.69
C LEU A 242 3.68 6.41 3.42
N HIS A 243 3.12 5.70 2.44
CA HIS A 243 2.60 6.29 1.21
C HIS A 243 1.32 7.09 1.44
N MET A 244 0.36 6.52 2.18
CA MET A 244 -1.01 7.01 2.28
C MET A 244 -1.18 8.50 2.61
N PRO A 245 -0.40 9.13 3.52
CA PRO A 245 -0.49 10.57 3.77
C PRO A 245 -0.39 11.44 2.51
N SER A 246 0.36 10.99 1.50
CA SER A 246 0.56 11.72 0.25
C SER A 246 -0.71 11.89 -0.57
N HIS A 247 -1.72 11.03 -0.40
CA HIS A 247 -3.03 11.22 -1.01
C HIS A 247 -3.62 12.57 -0.58
N ILE A 248 -3.69 12.84 0.72
CA ILE A 248 -4.20 14.14 1.20
C ILE A 248 -3.23 15.28 0.88
N PHE A 249 -1.94 15.11 1.14
CA PHE A 249 -0.96 16.18 0.92
C PHE A 249 -0.94 16.67 -0.53
N THR A 250 -1.06 15.76 -1.49
CA THR A 250 -1.15 16.09 -2.91
C THR A 250 -2.44 16.87 -3.23
N ARG A 251 -3.58 16.49 -2.64
CA ARG A 251 -4.86 17.19 -2.89
C ARG A 251 -4.88 18.61 -2.35
N VAL A 252 -4.16 18.88 -1.26
CA VAL A 252 -4.12 20.21 -0.61
C VAL A 252 -2.91 21.06 -0.99
N GLY A 253 -2.03 20.56 -1.86
CA GLY A 253 -0.84 21.28 -2.30
C GLY A 253 0.35 21.27 -1.35
N SER A 254 0.38 20.37 -0.36
CA SER A 254 1.52 20.10 0.53
C SER A 254 2.57 19.24 -0.18
N TRP A 255 3.18 19.78 -1.23
CA TRP A 255 4.07 19.03 -2.13
C TRP A 255 5.30 18.46 -1.43
N GLN A 256 5.91 19.23 -0.51
CA GLN A 256 7.10 18.81 0.21
C GLN A 256 6.80 17.59 1.11
N GLU A 257 5.71 17.63 1.88
CA GLU A 257 5.28 16.53 2.74
C GLU A 257 4.87 15.30 1.91
N SER A 258 4.24 15.51 0.75
CA SER A 258 3.94 14.44 -0.22
C SER A 258 5.21 13.75 -0.71
N ILE A 259 6.26 14.51 -1.05
CA ILE A 259 7.55 13.95 -1.47
C ILE A 259 8.21 13.16 -0.33
N GLU A 260 8.24 13.71 0.89
CA GLU A 260 8.93 13.11 2.02
C GLU A 260 8.33 11.77 2.44
N THR A 261 7.00 11.72 2.56
CA THR A 261 6.30 10.49 2.95
C THR A 261 6.44 9.39 1.88
N ASN A 262 6.44 9.77 0.59
CA ASN A 262 6.68 8.83 -0.50
C ASN A 262 8.13 8.38 -0.60
N ARG A 263 9.10 9.25 -0.31
CA ARG A 263 10.51 8.84 -0.24
C ARG A 263 10.71 7.77 0.82
N ALA A 264 10.08 7.95 1.99
CA ALA A 264 10.10 6.95 3.06
C ALA A 264 9.42 5.64 2.63
N SER A 265 8.25 5.72 1.99
CA SER A 265 7.54 4.56 1.44
C SER A 265 8.40 3.78 0.42
N ALA A 266 8.96 4.48 -0.56
CA ALA A 266 9.76 3.86 -1.61
C ALA A 266 11.02 3.19 -1.02
N LYS A 267 11.64 3.80 -0.02
CA LYS A 267 12.75 3.18 0.72
C LYS A 267 12.30 1.91 1.44
N ALA A 268 11.20 1.96 2.20
CA ALA A 268 10.69 0.81 2.93
C ALA A 268 10.35 -0.35 1.97
N ALA A 269 9.69 -0.07 0.84
CA ALA A 269 9.38 -1.07 -0.18
C ALA A 269 10.64 -1.68 -0.80
N ALA A 270 11.69 -0.87 -1.04
CA ALA A 270 12.98 -1.36 -1.54
C ALA A 270 13.70 -2.25 -0.50
N ASP A 271 13.69 -1.85 0.77
CA ASP A 271 14.31 -2.62 1.86
C ASP A 271 13.60 -3.98 2.04
N THR A 272 12.26 -4.02 1.99
CA THR A 272 11.48 -5.28 2.03
C THR A 272 11.83 -6.19 0.85
N LEU A 273 11.89 -5.63 -0.36
CA LEU A 273 12.24 -6.39 -1.56
C LEU A 273 13.68 -6.93 -1.49
N ALA A 274 14.63 -6.13 -1.03
CA ALA A 274 16.03 -6.54 -0.84
C ALA A 274 16.14 -7.71 0.16
N ALA A 275 15.39 -7.67 1.26
CA ALA A 275 15.36 -8.74 2.26
C ALA A 275 14.83 -10.09 1.70
N SER A 276 14.04 -10.07 0.62
CA SER A 276 13.58 -11.28 -0.07
C SER A 276 14.57 -11.86 -1.09
N GLY A 277 15.78 -11.28 -1.24
CA GLY A 277 16.80 -11.74 -2.18
C GLY A 277 16.67 -11.15 -3.59
N SER A 278 16.40 -9.84 -3.68
CA SER A 278 16.13 -9.15 -4.95
C SER A 278 17.22 -9.30 -6.00
N GLN A 279 16.79 -9.41 -7.25
CA GLN A 279 17.65 -9.38 -8.44
C GLN A 279 17.83 -7.94 -8.96
N THR A 280 18.91 -7.69 -9.70
CA THR A 280 19.13 -6.40 -10.39
C THR A 280 17.98 -6.08 -11.34
N GLY A 281 17.44 -4.84 -11.27
CA GLY A 281 16.35 -4.39 -12.13
C GLY A 281 14.94 -4.83 -11.70
N LEU A 282 14.81 -5.59 -10.60
CA LEU A 282 13.53 -5.86 -9.95
C LEU A 282 13.11 -4.67 -9.09
N ARG A 283 11.85 -4.23 -9.22
CA ARG A 283 11.29 -3.13 -8.41
C ARG A 283 9.95 -3.52 -7.79
N SER A 284 9.68 -2.95 -6.61
CA SER A 284 8.38 -3.07 -5.95
C SER A 284 7.36 -2.15 -6.61
N TYR A 285 6.16 -2.67 -6.91
CA TYR A 285 5.07 -1.83 -7.41
C TYR A 285 4.68 -0.73 -6.40
N GLU A 286 4.81 -0.98 -5.08
CA GLU A 286 4.54 0.02 -4.04
C GLU A 286 5.55 1.17 -4.09
N GLY A 287 6.83 0.84 -4.33
CA GLY A 287 7.88 1.83 -4.48
C GLY A 287 7.70 2.68 -5.74
N LEU A 288 7.31 2.06 -6.84
CA LEU A 288 6.98 2.77 -8.08
C LEU A 288 5.74 3.66 -7.91
N HIS A 289 4.72 3.19 -7.20
CA HIS A 289 3.54 4.01 -6.89
C HIS A 289 3.92 5.25 -6.08
N ALA A 290 4.81 5.10 -5.10
CA ALA A 290 5.36 6.24 -4.36
C ALA A 290 6.17 7.20 -5.25
N TYR A 291 6.94 6.68 -6.21
CA TYR A 291 7.66 7.51 -7.18
C TYR A 291 6.73 8.35 -8.06
N ASP A 292 5.53 7.87 -8.43
CA ASP A 292 4.58 8.66 -9.23
C ASP A 292 4.13 9.92 -8.47
N TYR A 293 3.79 9.78 -7.19
CA TYR A 293 3.45 10.92 -6.34
C TYR A 293 4.65 11.85 -6.11
N MET A 294 5.86 11.31 -5.96
CA MET A 294 7.07 12.13 -5.87
C MET A 294 7.33 12.90 -7.16
N MET A 295 7.15 12.27 -8.32
CA MET A 295 7.29 12.92 -9.63
C MET A 295 6.35 14.12 -9.72
N TYR A 296 5.07 13.92 -9.40
CA TYR A 296 4.12 15.02 -9.38
C TYR A 296 4.55 16.14 -8.42
N GLY A 297 4.89 15.80 -7.17
CA GLY A 297 5.35 16.79 -6.18
C GLY A 297 6.62 17.56 -6.60
N TYR A 298 7.59 16.89 -7.22
CA TYR A 298 8.81 17.56 -7.73
C TYR A 298 8.48 18.56 -8.84
N LEU A 299 7.63 18.18 -9.79
CA LEU A 299 7.22 19.07 -10.88
C LEU A 299 6.45 20.30 -10.37
N GLN A 300 5.56 20.14 -9.37
CA GLN A 300 4.87 21.27 -8.75
C GLN A 300 5.81 22.25 -8.01
N LEU A 301 7.00 21.79 -7.62
CA LEU A 301 8.04 22.61 -6.99
C LEU A 301 9.15 23.07 -7.97
N GLY A 302 9.04 22.75 -9.26
CA GLY A 302 10.08 23.04 -10.27
C GLY A 302 11.40 22.30 -10.04
N ARG A 303 11.38 21.16 -9.35
CA ARG A 303 12.55 20.34 -9.02
C ARG A 303 12.87 19.33 -10.13
N ASP A 304 13.20 19.86 -11.31
CA ASP A 304 13.39 19.08 -12.53
C ASP A 304 14.52 18.05 -12.42
N ARG A 305 15.59 18.36 -11.66
CA ARG A 305 16.72 17.45 -11.50
C ARG A 305 16.33 16.20 -10.71
N GLU A 306 15.60 16.37 -9.62
CA GLU A 306 15.09 15.26 -8.81
C GLU A 306 14.00 14.48 -9.56
N ALA A 307 13.15 15.17 -10.32
CA ALA A 307 12.19 14.51 -11.21
C ALA A 307 12.91 13.65 -12.28
N ARG A 308 13.99 14.16 -12.89
CA ARG A 308 14.79 13.40 -13.85
C ARG A 308 15.35 12.10 -13.26
N ALA A 309 15.84 12.15 -12.02
CA ALA A 309 16.36 10.97 -11.34
C ALA A 309 15.29 9.87 -11.21
N LEU A 310 14.02 10.23 -10.98
CA LEU A 310 12.93 9.24 -10.97
C LEU A 310 12.65 8.63 -12.34
N VAL A 311 12.75 9.42 -13.43
CA VAL A 311 12.65 8.88 -14.80
C VAL A 311 13.74 7.84 -15.05
N GLU A 312 14.96 8.10 -14.57
CA GLU A 312 16.09 7.17 -14.69
C GLU A 312 15.86 5.89 -13.89
N GLU A 313 15.37 5.99 -12.65
CA GLU A 313 14.99 4.84 -11.81
C GLU A 313 13.92 3.96 -12.48
N VAL A 314 12.88 4.60 -13.03
CA VAL A 314 11.78 3.93 -13.74
C VAL A 314 12.27 3.26 -15.03
N THR A 315 13.09 3.95 -15.82
CA THR A 315 13.67 3.42 -17.07
C THR A 315 14.64 2.25 -16.82
N ALA A 316 15.31 2.23 -15.68
CA ALA A 316 16.16 1.12 -15.24
C ALA A 316 15.37 -0.10 -14.77
N THR A 317 14.06 0.00 -14.59
CA THR A 317 13.20 -1.12 -14.21
C THR A 317 13.16 -2.15 -15.34
N ARG A 318 13.36 -3.42 -14.98
CA ARG A 318 13.28 -4.56 -15.92
C ARG A 318 12.10 -5.45 -15.59
N LYS A 319 11.77 -5.59 -14.30
CA LYS A 319 10.69 -6.45 -13.83
C LYS A 319 10.04 -5.88 -12.57
N LEU A 320 8.75 -6.13 -12.40
CA LEU A 320 8.02 -5.89 -11.17
C LEU A 320 8.04 -7.13 -10.27
N ASN A 321 8.08 -6.93 -8.95
CA ASN A 321 7.90 -8.02 -7.99
C ASN A 321 6.55 -8.73 -8.19
N VAL A 322 5.51 -7.95 -8.50
CA VAL A 322 4.17 -8.40 -8.87
C VAL A 322 3.66 -7.49 -9.98
N ASP A 323 3.13 -8.08 -11.05
CA ASP A 323 2.40 -7.33 -12.08
C ASP A 323 1.16 -6.69 -11.45
N HIS A 324 1.18 -5.37 -11.32
CA HIS A 324 0.15 -4.61 -10.62
C HIS A 324 -0.11 -3.28 -11.34
N PHE A 325 -1.38 -2.86 -11.36
CA PHE A 325 -1.80 -1.63 -12.05
C PHE A 325 -1.00 -0.40 -11.58
N ALA A 326 -0.82 -0.22 -10.26
CA ALA A 326 -0.09 0.93 -9.72
C ALA A 326 1.39 0.99 -10.20
N GLY A 327 2.03 -0.16 -10.40
CA GLY A 327 3.39 -0.23 -10.95
C GLY A 327 3.40 0.12 -12.44
N ALA A 328 2.50 -0.48 -13.23
CA ALA A 328 2.36 -0.17 -14.66
C ALA A 328 2.00 1.31 -14.89
N PHE A 329 1.11 1.86 -14.07
CA PHE A 329 0.72 3.27 -14.08
C PHE A 329 1.92 4.17 -13.84
N ALA A 330 2.72 3.91 -12.79
CA ALA A 330 3.91 4.71 -12.51
C ALA A 330 4.95 4.64 -13.65
N LEU A 331 5.20 3.44 -14.20
CA LEU A 331 6.11 3.24 -15.33
C LEU A 331 5.70 4.06 -16.58
N ALA A 332 4.38 4.23 -16.80
CA ALA A 332 3.84 5.03 -17.89
C ALA A 332 3.76 6.53 -17.56
N ALA A 333 3.24 6.89 -16.39
CA ALA A 333 2.91 8.24 -15.99
C ALA A 333 4.15 9.08 -15.68
N ILE A 334 5.18 8.52 -15.06
CA ILE A 334 6.38 9.26 -14.66
C ILE A 334 7.10 9.89 -15.86
N PRO A 335 7.49 9.14 -16.91
CA PRO A 335 8.12 9.73 -18.09
C PRO A 335 7.16 10.65 -18.87
N ALA A 336 5.87 10.31 -18.94
CA ALA A 336 4.86 11.15 -19.59
C ALA A 336 4.72 12.52 -18.92
N ARG A 337 4.51 12.57 -17.59
CA ARG A 337 4.43 13.81 -16.81
C ARG A 337 5.69 14.65 -16.95
N TYR A 338 6.85 14.01 -16.82
CA TYR A 338 8.14 14.70 -16.92
C TYR A 338 8.32 15.41 -18.26
N ALA A 339 7.89 14.80 -19.37
CA ALA A 339 7.96 15.43 -20.68
C ALA A 339 6.86 16.49 -20.88
N LEU A 340 5.60 16.16 -20.56
CA LEU A 340 4.45 17.02 -20.83
C LEU A 340 4.41 18.29 -19.96
N GLU A 341 4.62 18.16 -18.65
CA GLU A 341 4.50 19.31 -17.73
C GLU A 341 5.64 20.33 -17.92
N ARG A 342 6.79 19.88 -18.47
CA ARG A 342 7.92 20.75 -18.87
C ARG A 342 7.86 21.23 -20.32
N GLY A 343 6.78 20.91 -21.05
CA GLY A 343 6.61 21.28 -22.46
C GLY A 343 7.66 20.69 -23.40
N GLN A 344 8.30 19.57 -23.03
CA GLN A 344 9.32 18.89 -23.84
C GLN A 344 8.65 18.00 -24.89
N TRP A 345 8.02 18.63 -25.89
CA TRP A 345 7.19 17.95 -26.89
C TRP A 345 7.96 16.92 -27.72
N ALA A 346 9.23 17.23 -28.05
CA ALA A 346 10.11 16.31 -28.76
C ALA A 346 10.37 15.04 -27.93
N GLU A 347 10.68 15.19 -26.63
CA GLU A 347 10.86 14.06 -25.70
C GLU A 347 9.57 13.22 -25.62
N ALA A 348 8.42 13.87 -25.39
CA ALA A 348 7.12 13.22 -25.33
C ALA A 348 6.81 12.41 -26.61
N SER A 349 7.10 12.96 -27.79
CA SER A 349 6.84 12.32 -29.10
C SER A 349 7.62 11.03 -29.37
N THR A 350 8.59 10.70 -28.52
CA THR A 350 9.44 9.50 -28.65
C THR A 350 9.14 8.42 -27.62
N LEU A 351 8.22 8.68 -26.68
CA LEU A 351 7.91 7.75 -25.60
C LEU A 351 7.40 6.39 -26.13
N SER A 352 7.65 5.34 -25.37
CA SER A 352 7.13 4.00 -25.63
C SER A 352 6.93 3.25 -24.31
N PRO A 353 5.94 2.33 -24.24
CA PRO A 353 5.74 1.52 -23.03
C PRO A 353 7.01 0.75 -22.67
N THR A 354 7.48 0.91 -21.43
CA THR A 354 8.75 0.33 -20.94
C THR A 354 8.57 -0.18 -19.50
N PRO A 355 9.03 -1.39 -19.16
CA PRO A 355 9.80 -2.31 -19.99
C PRO A 355 8.95 -3.03 -21.04
N ALA A 356 9.59 -3.47 -22.12
CA ALA A 356 8.93 -4.17 -23.23
C ALA A 356 8.30 -5.52 -22.82
N ASP A 357 8.91 -6.19 -21.82
CA ASP A 357 8.47 -7.49 -21.34
C ASP A 357 7.29 -7.42 -20.36
N LEU A 358 6.87 -6.22 -19.94
CA LEU A 358 5.63 -6.07 -19.16
C LEU A 358 4.44 -6.36 -20.08
N ALA A 359 3.49 -7.17 -19.59
CA ALA A 359 2.24 -7.45 -20.30
C ALA A 359 1.29 -6.23 -20.28
N TRP A 360 1.63 -5.19 -21.03
CA TRP A 360 0.92 -3.90 -21.08
C TRP A 360 -0.56 -4.03 -21.45
N ASN A 361 -0.91 -5.02 -22.27
CA ASN A 361 -2.29 -5.34 -22.63
C ASN A 361 -3.18 -5.71 -21.43
N ARG A 362 -2.60 -6.07 -20.27
CA ARG A 362 -3.33 -6.29 -19.01
C ARG A 362 -3.63 -4.98 -18.27
N PHE A 363 -2.99 -3.87 -18.66
CA PHE A 363 -3.11 -2.55 -18.07
C PHE A 363 -3.36 -1.47 -19.14
N PRO A 364 -4.39 -1.61 -20.01
CA PRO A 364 -4.58 -0.72 -21.16
C PRO A 364 -4.77 0.74 -20.74
N GLN A 365 -5.32 1.00 -19.55
CA GLN A 365 -5.47 2.35 -19.01
C GLN A 365 -4.11 2.98 -18.71
N ALA A 366 -3.15 2.22 -18.15
CA ALA A 366 -1.80 2.72 -17.91
C ALA A 366 -1.03 2.89 -19.23
N GLU A 367 -1.12 1.91 -20.13
CA GLU A 367 -0.47 1.96 -21.45
C GLU A 367 -0.93 3.19 -22.25
N SER A 368 -2.23 3.51 -22.21
CA SER A 368 -2.80 4.64 -22.93
C SER A 368 -2.18 5.99 -22.57
N ILE A 369 -1.63 6.15 -21.36
CA ILE A 369 -0.95 7.38 -20.92
C ILE A 369 0.28 7.65 -21.80
N VAL A 370 1.02 6.60 -22.16
CA VAL A 370 2.20 6.71 -23.01
C VAL A 370 1.81 7.15 -24.42
N TRP A 371 0.79 6.51 -24.99
CA TRP A 371 0.30 6.84 -26.33
C TRP A 371 -0.30 8.24 -26.39
N PHE A 372 -1.06 8.63 -25.37
CA PHE A 372 -1.58 9.99 -25.24
C PHE A 372 -0.44 11.03 -25.20
N ALA A 373 0.57 10.82 -24.35
CA ALA A 373 1.70 11.72 -24.24
C ALA A 373 2.48 11.81 -25.57
N ARG A 374 2.66 10.68 -26.26
CA ARG A 374 3.33 10.62 -27.56
C ARG A 374 2.57 11.35 -28.65
N GLY A 375 1.27 11.08 -28.78
CA GLY A 375 0.39 11.73 -29.74
C GLY A 375 0.34 13.25 -29.51
N LEU A 376 0.20 13.68 -28.24
CA LEU A 376 0.22 15.10 -27.87
C LEU A 376 1.57 15.75 -28.18
N GLY A 377 2.69 15.09 -27.83
CA GLY A 377 4.03 15.55 -28.16
C GLY A 377 4.26 15.69 -29.67
N ALA A 378 3.81 14.71 -30.47
CA ALA A 378 3.88 14.75 -31.92
C ALA A 378 3.07 15.89 -32.51
N ALA A 379 1.82 16.09 -32.04
CA ALA A 379 0.96 17.18 -32.48
C ALA A 379 1.58 18.56 -32.17
N ARG A 380 2.09 18.74 -30.94
CA ARG A 380 2.77 19.97 -30.51
C ARG A 380 4.10 20.21 -31.22
N SER A 381 4.72 19.17 -31.76
CA SER A 381 5.93 19.25 -32.59
C SER A 381 5.65 19.43 -34.08
N GLY A 382 4.38 19.61 -34.49
CA GLY A 382 3.99 19.77 -35.90
C GLY A 382 3.93 18.48 -36.71
N ASN A 383 4.08 17.31 -36.08
CA ASN A 383 4.02 16.01 -36.76
C ASN A 383 2.60 15.40 -36.67
N ALA A 384 1.68 15.95 -37.45
CA ALA A 384 0.28 15.50 -37.48
C ALA A 384 0.12 14.04 -37.93
N ALA A 385 0.98 13.56 -38.83
CA ALA A 385 0.93 12.17 -39.30
C ALA A 385 1.22 11.18 -38.16
N ARG A 386 2.25 11.46 -37.35
CA ARG A 386 2.56 10.65 -36.17
C ARG A 386 1.47 10.76 -35.11
N ALA A 387 0.95 11.96 -34.84
CA ALA A 387 -0.11 12.13 -33.85
C ALA A 387 -1.35 11.28 -34.16
N ARG A 388 -1.74 11.17 -35.44
CA ARG A 388 -2.88 10.33 -35.86
C ARG A 388 -2.67 8.82 -35.72
N GLN A 389 -1.42 8.35 -35.58
CA GLN A 389 -1.16 6.92 -35.37
C GLN A 389 -1.42 6.49 -33.92
N ASP A 390 -1.41 7.44 -32.98
CA ASP A 390 -1.48 7.19 -31.53
C ASP A 390 -2.82 7.65 -30.90
N LEU A 391 -3.73 8.19 -31.72
CA LEU A 391 -5.12 8.56 -31.39
C LEU A 391 -6.06 7.47 -31.90
#